data_AF-A0A964NZ07-F1
#
_entry.id   AF-A0A964NZ07-F1
#
_cell.length_a   1.000
_cell.length_b   1.000
_cell.length_c   1.000
_cell.angle_alpha   90.00
_cell.angle_beta   90.00
_cell.angle_gamma   90.00
#
_symmetry.space_group_name_H-M   'P 1'
#
loop_
_entity.id
_entity.type
_entity.pdbx_description
1 polymer ?
#
loop_
_entity_poly.entity_id
_entity_poly.type
_entity_poly.pdbx_seq_one_letter_code
_entity_poly.pdbx_strand_id
1 'polypeptide(L)'
;MLPTDPKNSIKALILMGFCGAGMHPPLTRINGPVRFCDVPGTEESVRKLAVEEVIKNFTVADELLAGREWLFDHWTAVDAYFFWVWRRFGLFDIKIPAFSNYAAHGERMMKRASVQKAFAYEKEVQAKGI
;
A
#
# COMPACT_ATOMS: atom_id res chain seq x y z
N MET A 1 -17.12 2.34 8.53
CA MET A 1 -15.77 2.39 7.91
C MET A 1 -15.37 1.04 7.34
N LEU A 2 -15.65 -0.07 8.05
CA LEU A 2 -15.67 -1.41 7.46
C LEU A 2 -17.12 -1.88 7.29
N PRO A 3 -17.40 -2.80 6.34
CA PRO A 3 -18.69 -3.46 6.23
C PRO A 3 -19.02 -4.25 7.51
N THR A 4 -20.31 -4.30 7.87
CA THR A 4 -20.78 -5.01 9.07
C THR A 4 -21.58 -6.27 8.74
N ASP A 5 -22.04 -6.44 7.50
CA ASP A 5 -22.65 -7.70 7.10
C ASP A 5 -21.61 -8.84 7.17
N PRO A 6 -22.01 -10.06 7.57
CA PRO A 6 -21.04 -11.12 7.89
C PRO A 6 -20.10 -11.45 6.73
N LYS A 7 -20.60 -11.46 5.50
CA LYS A 7 -19.81 -11.83 4.33
C LYS A 7 -18.75 -10.77 4.01
N ASN A 8 -19.15 -9.50 3.92
CA ASN A 8 -18.21 -8.44 3.58
C ASN A 8 -17.29 -8.08 4.75
N SER A 9 -17.73 -8.25 6.00
CA SER A 9 -16.87 -8.03 7.16
C SER A 9 -15.71 -9.03 7.20
N ILE A 10 -15.96 -10.32 6.93
CA ILE A 10 -14.90 -11.34 6.80
C ILE A 10 -13.97 -10.99 5.64
N LYS A 11 -14.51 -10.65 4.46
CA LYS A 11 -13.69 -10.23 3.31
C LYS A 11 -12.82 -9.01 3.66
N ALA A 12 -13.36 -8.04 4.38
CA ALA A 12 -12.62 -6.86 4.78
C ALA A 12 -11.47 -7.21 5.73
N LEU A 13 -11.68 -8.10 6.69
CA LEU A 13 -10.63 -8.59 7.59
C LEU A 13 -9.52 -9.33 6.82
N ILE A 14 -9.88 -10.17 5.85
CA ILE A 14 -8.91 -10.86 4.99
C ILE A 14 -8.05 -9.84 4.25
N LEU A 15 -8.66 -8.82 3.64
CA LEU A 15 -7.93 -7.80 2.89
C LEU A 15 -7.07 -6.90 3.81
N MET A 16 -7.54 -6.58 5.01
CA MET A 16 -6.72 -5.89 6.01
C MET A 16 -5.52 -6.74 6.45
N GLY A 17 -5.72 -8.05 6.61
CA GLY A 17 -4.65 -9.02 6.88
C GLY A 17 -3.65 -9.10 5.72
N PHE A 18 -4.13 -9.12 4.48
CA PHE A 18 -3.28 -9.07 3.28
C PHE A 18 -2.44 -7.79 3.24
N CYS A 19 -2.99 -6.63 3.58
CA CYS A 19 -2.20 -5.41 3.72
C CYS A 19 -1.12 -5.55 4.80
N GLY A 20 -1.50 -5.98 6.00
CA GLY A 20 -0.61 -6.01 7.16
C GLY A 20 0.49 -7.07 7.10
N ALA A 21 0.19 -8.24 6.53
CA ALA A 21 1.11 -9.37 6.48
C ALA A 21 1.73 -9.60 5.10
N GLY A 22 1.07 -9.16 4.02
CA GLY A 22 1.55 -9.33 2.64
C GLY A 22 2.19 -8.07 2.09
N MET A 23 1.41 -7.00 1.93
CA MET A 23 1.86 -5.82 1.19
C MET A 23 2.82 -4.91 1.97
N HIS A 24 2.58 -4.68 3.27
CA HIS A 24 3.40 -3.78 4.08
C HIS A 24 4.81 -4.32 4.34
N PRO A 25 5.02 -5.57 4.81
CA PRO A 25 6.35 -6.05 5.20
C PRO A 25 7.47 -5.88 4.15
N PRO A 26 7.25 -6.13 2.83
CA PRO A 26 8.31 -5.89 1.85
C PRO A 26 8.68 -4.40 1.72
N LEU A 27 7.75 -3.46 1.96
CA LEU A 27 8.10 -2.03 1.99
C LEU A 27 9.06 -1.71 3.15
N THR A 28 8.92 -2.38 4.29
CA THR A 28 9.84 -2.24 5.42
C THR A 28 11.22 -2.78 5.07
N ARG A 29 11.28 -3.94 4.39
CA ARG A 29 12.55 -4.53 3.90
C ARG A 29 13.25 -3.63 2.89
N ILE A 30 12.51 -3.01 1.98
CA ILE A 30 13.05 -1.99 1.07
C ILE A 30 13.57 -0.81 1.87
N ASN A 31 12.81 -0.26 2.81
CA ASN A 31 13.22 0.94 3.53
C ASN A 31 14.45 0.72 4.44
N GLY A 32 14.57 -0.43 5.09
CA GLY A 32 15.62 -0.72 6.07
C GLY A 32 16.16 -2.13 5.95
N PRO A 33 16.89 -2.47 4.87
CA PRO A 33 17.37 -3.84 4.62
C PRO A 33 18.29 -4.39 5.72
N VAL A 34 19.09 -3.52 6.35
CA VAL A 34 20.00 -3.89 7.46
C VAL A 34 19.27 -4.46 8.68
N ARG A 35 17.97 -4.18 8.84
CA ARG A 35 17.14 -4.75 9.92
C ARG A 35 16.85 -6.24 9.72
N PHE A 36 17.15 -6.78 8.54
CA PHE A 36 16.84 -8.15 8.13
C PHE A 36 18.11 -8.95 7.80
N CYS A 37 19.17 -8.29 7.36
CA CYS A 37 20.48 -8.90 7.13
C CYS A 37 21.56 -7.84 7.38
N ASP A 38 22.47 -8.08 8.35
CA ASP A 38 23.54 -7.16 8.75
C ASP A 38 24.90 -7.49 8.11
N VAL A 39 24.95 -8.54 7.28
CA VAL A 39 26.15 -8.88 6.50
C VAL A 39 26.43 -7.78 5.47
N PRO A 40 27.61 -7.12 5.51
CA PRO A 40 27.94 -6.03 4.60
C PRO A 40 27.80 -6.41 3.13
N GLY A 41 27.20 -5.53 2.32
CA GLY A 41 27.04 -5.72 0.88
C GLY A 41 25.84 -6.57 0.46
N THR A 42 24.96 -6.96 1.39
CA THR A 42 23.74 -7.74 1.09
C THR A 42 22.48 -6.89 0.93
N GLU A 43 22.57 -5.58 1.15
CA GLU A 43 21.44 -4.65 1.18
C GLU A 43 20.66 -4.63 -0.14
N GLU A 44 21.38 -4.67 -1.27
CA GLU A 44 20.77 -4.71 -2.60
C GLU A 44 20.02 -6.02 -2.84
N SER A 45 20.57 -7.14 -2.38
CA SER A 45 19.91 -8.45 -2.46
C SER A 45 18.60 -8.46 -1.67
N VAL A 46 18.60 -7.92 -0.44
CA VAL A 46 17.39 -7.80 0.38
C VAL A 46 16.35 -6.91 -0.30
N ARG A 47 16.76 -5.76 -0.87
CA ARG A 47 15.87 -4.87 -1.62
C ARG A 47 15.27 -5.58 -2.84
N LYS A 48 16.09 -6.28 -3.62
CA LYS A 48 15.65 -7.03 -4.81
C LYS A 48 14.56 -8.03 -4.46
N LEU A 49 14.81 -8.89 -3.47
CA LEU A 49 13.85 -9.91 -3.04
C LEU A 49 12.54 -9.28 -2.52
N ALA A 50 12.65 -8.16 -1.80
CA ALA A 50 11.47 -7.44 -1.34
C ALA A 50 10.65 -6.81 -2.50
N VAL A 51 11.31 -6.28 -3.53
CA VAL A 51 10.64 -5.76 -4.73
C VAL A 51 9.92 -6.86 -5.51
N GLU A 52 10.52 -8.05 -5.63
CA GLU A 52 9.87 -9.20 -6.25
C GLU A 52 8.57 -9.59 -5.52
N GLU A 53 8.55 -9.47 -4.19
CA GLU A 53 7.35 -9.71 -3.39
C GLU A 53 6.31 -8.58 -3.54
N VAL A 54 6.75 -7.31 -3.62
CA VAL A 54 5.85 -6.19 -3.96
C VAL A 54 5.14 -6.45 -5.29
N ILE A 55 5.87 -6.84 -6.33
CA ILE A 55 5.30 -7.10 -7.67
C ILE A 55 4.23 -8.20 -7.60
N LYS A 56 4.49 -9.29 -6.88
CA LYS A 56 3.50 -10.37 -6.68
C LYS A 56 2.24 -9.86 -5.98
N ASN A 57 2.41 -9.12 -4.90
CA ASN A 57 1.28 -8.59 -4.14
C ASN A 57 0.50 -7.51 -4.91
N PHE A 58 1.19 -6.67 -5.69
CA PHE A 58 0.57 -5.63 -6.51
C PHE A 58 -0.21 -6.23 -7.68
N THR A 59 0.23 -7.37 -8.21
CA THR A 59 -0.54 -8.14 -9.20
C THR A 59 -1.91 -8.53 -8.62
N VAL A 60 -1.93 -9.12 -7.41
CA VAL A 60 -3.18 -9.47 -6.73
C VAL A 60 -4.03 -8.23 -6.44
N ALA A 61 -3.44 -7.12 -5.98
CA ALA A 61 -4.15 -5.89 -5.73
C ALA A 61 -4.80 -5.30 -7.00
N ASP A 62 -4.08 -5.34 -8.12
CA ASP A 62 -4.56 -4.88 -9.42
C ASP A 62 -5.74 -5.72 -9.91
N GLU A 63 -5.63 -7.04 -9.83
CA GLU A 63 -6.71 -7.98 -10.17
C GLU A 63 -7.95 -7.78 -9.29
N LEU A 64 -7.77 -7.55 -7.98
CA LEU A 64 -8.86 -7.27 -7.06
C LEU A 64 -9.61 -5.96 -7.39
N LEU A 65 -8.94 -5.03 -8.06
CA LEU A 65 -9.49 -3.73 -8.48
C LEU A 65 -9.97 -3.73 -9.94
N ALA A 66 -9.76 -4.81 -10.69
CA ALA A 66 -10.19 -4.92 -12.08
C ALA A 66 -11.72 -4.73 -12.20
N GLY A 67 -12.13 -3.73 -12.97
CA GLY A 67 -13.54 -3.39 -13.17
C GLY A 67 -14.23 -2.82 -11.93
N ARG A 68 -13.48 -2.36 -10.91
CA ARG A 68 -14.03 -1.83 -9.65
C ARG A 68 -13.50 -0.45 -9.32
N GLU A 69 -14.38 0.38 -8.75
CA GLU A 69 -13.98 1.68 -8.22
C GLU A 69 -13.29 1.55 -6.86
N TRP A 70 -13.85 0.72 -5.98
CA TRP A 70 -13.37 0.41 -4.63
C TRP A 70 -13.34 -1.11 -4.41
N LEU A 71 -12.67 -1.60 -3.37
CA LEU A 71 -12.60 -3.04 -3.06
C LEU A 71 -13.98 -3.66 -2.68
N PHE A 72 -14.93 -2.80 -2.35
CA PHE A 72 -16.33 -3.07 -2.06
C PHE A 72 -17.22 -2.11 -2.87
N ASP A 73 -18.55 -2.21 -2.73
CA ASP A 73 -19.50 -1.35 -3.46
C ASP A 73 -19.43 0.13 -3.02
N HIS A 74 -18.72 0.41 -1.93
CA HIS A 74 -18.41 1.75 -1.45
C HIS A 74 -16.99 1.78 -0.89
N TRP A 75 -16.44 2.98 -0.72
CA TRP A 75 -15.14 3.18 -0.08
C TRP A 75 -15.13 2.64 1.36
N THR A 76 -14.08 1.93 1.73
CA THR A 76 -13.85 1.41 3.08
C THR A 76 -12.47 1.75 3.61
N ALA A 77 -12.21 1.46 4.90
CA ALA A 77 -10.87 1.58 5.46
C ALA A 77 -9.84 0.63 4.79
N VAL A 78 -10.29 -0.41 4.09
CA VAL A 78 -9.41 -1.29 3.31
C VAL A 78 -8.78 -0.52 2.15
N ASP A 79 -9.57 0.32 1.46
CA ASP A 79 -9.07 1.20 0.40
C ASP A 79 -8.06 2.21 0.93
N ALA A 80 -8.23 2.69 2.16
CA ALA A 80 -7.25 3.55 2.82
C ALA A 80 -5.90 2.85 3.01
N TYR A 81 -5.90 1.57 3.37
CA TYR A 81 -4.65 0.81 3.58
C TYR A 81 -3.98 0.45 2.25
N PHE A 82 -4.75 0.02 1.24
CA PHE A 82 -4.23 -0.15 -0.12
C PHE A 82 -3.55 1.14 -0.62
N PHE A 83 -4.24 2.28 -0.47
CA PHE A 83 -3.66 3.57 -0.85
C PHE A 83 -2.38 3.91 -0.10
N TRP A 84 -2.32 3.64 1.21
CA TRP A 84 -1.11 3.87 1.99
C TRP A 84 0.07 3.05 1.46
N VAL A 85 -0.15 1.77 1.13
CA VAL A 85 0.87 0.90 0.54
C VAL A 85 1.33 1.45 -0.82
N TRP A 86 0.40 1.77 -1.72
CA TRP A 86 0.69 2.32 -3.04
C TRP A 86 1.55 3.58 -2.95
N ARG A 87 1.11 4.55 -2.13
CA ARG A 87 1.83 5.79 -1.89
C ARG A 87 3.19 5.55 -1.27
N ARG A 88 3.28 4.67 -0.26
CA ARG A 88 4.54 4.41 0.45
C ARG A 88 5.57 3.80 -0.50
N PHE A 89 5.17 2.86 -1.36
CA PHE A 89 6.05 2.30 -2.37
C PHE A 89 6.54 3.38 -3.36
N GLY A 90 5.65 4.29 -3.78
CA GLY A 90 5.99 5.40 -4.68
C GLY A 90 7.08 6.34 -4.16
N LEU A 91 7.42 6.31 -2.87
CA LEU A 91 8.53 7.09 -2.29
C LEU A 91 9.91 6.46 -2.54
N PHE A 92 10.00 5.20 -2.98
CA PHE A 92 11.28 4.50 -3.13
C PHE A 92 11.96 4.73 -4.48
N ASP A 93 11.29 5.37 -5.44
CA ASP A 93 11.80 5.59 -6.81
C ASP A 93 12.29 4.30 -7.52
N ILE A 94 11.59 3.19 -7.29
CA ILE A 94 11.88 1.87 -7.88
C ILE A 94 10.94 1.62 -9.05
N LYS A 95 11.51 1.29 -10.21
CA LYS A 95 10.73 0.92 -11.40
C LYS A 95 10.16 -0.49 -11.26
N ILE A 96 8.85 -0.63 -11.48
CA ILE A 96 8.09 -1.88 -11.50
C ILE A 96 7.16 -1.91 -12.71
N PRO A 97 6.59 -3.08 -13.09
CA PRO A 97 5.55 -3.16 -14.11
C PRO A 97 4.36 -2.23 -13.81
N ALA A 98 3.61 -1.88 -14.84
CA ALA A 98 2.41 -1.07 -14.69
C ALA A 98 1.26 -1.90 -14.09
N PHE A 99 0.62 -1.36 -13.06
CA PHE A 99 -0.58 -1.90 -12.42
C PHE A 99 -1.69 -0.86 -12.57
N SER A 100 -2.39 -0.88 -13.70
CA SER A 100 -3.29 0.21 -14.12
C SER A 100 -4.51 0.35 -13.22
N ASN A 101 -5.09 -0.74 -12.74
CA ASN A 101 -6.25 -0.71 -11.84
C ASN A 101 -5.84 -0.17 -10.45
N TYR A 102 -4.68 -0.61 -9.95
CA TYR A 102 -4.16 -0.13 -8.67
C TYR A 102 -3.71 1.33 -8.73
N ALA A 103 -3.06 1.73 -9.82
CA ALA A 103 -2.71 3.13 -10.08
C ALA A 103 -3.95 4.02 -10.13
N ALA A 104 -5.00 3.60 -10.86
CA ALA A 104 -6.26 4.32 -10.94
C ALA A 104 -6.95 4.43 -9.57
N HIS A 105 -6.87 3.40 -8.71
CA HIS A 105 -7.33 3.48 -7.32
C HIS A 105 -6.54 4.53 -6.53
N GLY A 106 -5.21 4.54 -6.67
CA GLY A 106 -4.35 5.58 -6.08
C GLY A 106 -4.75 6.99 -6.49
N GLU A 107 -4.98 7.21 -7.78
CA GLU A 107 -5.45 8.50 -8.32
C GLU A 107 -6.82 8.92 -7.77
N ARG A 108 -7.78 7.98 -7.65
CA ARG A 108 -9.08 8.24 -7.02
C ARG A 108 -8.92 8.63 -5.55
N MET A 109 -8.06 7.92 -4.82
CA MET A 109 -7.79 8.20 -3.41
C MET A 109 -7.18 9.59 -3.19
N MET A 110 -6.27 10.03 -4.07
CA MET A 110 -5.69 11.38 -4.04
C MET A 110 -6.74 12.51 -4.17
N LYS A 111 -7.88 12.23 -4.81
CA LYS A 111 -8.97 13.21 -4.99
C LYS A 111 -9.89 13.31 -3.78
N ARG A 112 -9.79 12.41 -2.78
CA ARG A 112 -10.66 12.43 -1.59
C ARG A 112 -10.27 13.56 -0.64
N ALA A 113 -11.26 14.34 -0.20
CA ALA A 113 -11.06 15.43 0.75
C ALA A 113 -10.37 14.99 2.06
N SER A 114 -10.67 13.78 2.56
CA SER A 114 -10.02 13.24 3.76
C SER A 114 -8.53 12.97 3.55
N VAL A 115 -8.13 12.51 2.36
CA VAL A 115 -6.72 12.28 2.01
C VAL A 115 -5.99 13.61 1.86
N GLN A 116 -6.57 14.57 1.15
CA GLN A 116 -6.00 15.91 1.01
C GLN A 116 -5.82 16.61 2.36
N LYS A 117 -6.81 16.51 3.25
CA LYS A 117 -6.72 17.04 4.62
C LYS A 117 -5.61 16.38 5.42
N ALA A 118 -5.49 15.05 5.34
CA ALA A 118 -4.42 14.32 6.01
C ALA A 118 -3.03 14.77 5.51
N PHE A 119 -2.87 14.97 4.20
CA PHE A 119 -1.59 15.41 3.64
C PHE A 119 -1.23 16.85 3.99
N ALA A 120 -2.22 17.75 4.01
CA ALA A 120 -2.00 19.11 4.50
C ALA A 120 -1.49 19.09 5.94
N TYR A 121 -2.09 18.25 6.79
CA TYR A 121 -1.65 18.07 8.17
C TYR A 121 -0.27 17.42 8.29
N GLU A 122 0.01 16.34 7.54
CA GLU A 122 1.34 15.71 7.51
C GLU A 122 2.43 16.72 7.12
N LYS A 123 2.17 17.56 6.11
CA LYS A 123 3.10 18.62 5.68
C LYS A 123 3.30 19.68 6.77
N GLU A 124 2.24 20.08 7.46
CA GLU A 124 2.31 21.01 8.57
C GLU A 124 3.17 20.47 9.72
N VAL A 125 2.98 19.19 10.08
CA VAL A 125 3.74 18.54 11.16
C VAL A 125 5.21 18.38 10.78
N GLN A 126 5.51 17.92 9.55
CA GLN A 126 6.89 17.80 9.06
C GLN A 126 7.64 19.14 9.07
N ALA A 127 6.96 20.24 8.71
CA ALA A 127 7.53 21.58 8.77
C ALA A 127 7.88 22.03 10.21
N LYS A 128 7.26 21.42 11.23
CA LYS A 128 7.52 21.69 12.64
C LYS A 128 8.66 20.84 13.22
N GLY A 129 9.23 19.91 12.45
CA GLY A 129 10.34 19.06 12.89
C GLY A 129 9.98 18.03 13.96
N ILE A 130 8.68 17.68 14.07
CA ILE A 130 8.18 16.56 14.87
C ILE A 130 8.05 15.33 13.97
#